data_AF-A0AAU9YN36-F1
#
_entry.id   AF-A0AAU9YN36-F1
#
_cell.length_a   1.000
_cell.length_b   1.000
_cell.length_c   1.000
_cell.angle_alpha   90.00
_cell.angle_beta   90.00
_cell.angle_gamma   90.00
#
_symmetry.space_group_name_H-M   'P 1'
#
loop_
_entity.id
_entity.type
_entity.pdbx_description
1 polymer ?
#
loop_
_entity_poly.entity_id
_entity_poly.type
_entity_poly.pdbx_seq_one_letter_code
_entity_poly.pdbx_strand_id
1 'polypeptide(L)'
;MSDPIAESSYGVTSHLLSLVWKFWRLGICKALVPLQTAWNAFSRPVPASCCELLTQLLLCVSLACVIAALAHHWLVSSQLYPQGPPALVITVCGLLVFLSLGLVPPIRCLFALSVPTLGSEQGRRLLLSYSVANLAVAVVPNIIANVGTAGRVLSCVTEGSLENLLNTTYQLRLVSQALEPVSQAGSRSLAFETQGNGSAFRLHTHRVSQQILDDFSSLELLAQAALGTQRVVTGLFMLGLLAESAWYLHRYLTDLRFDNIYATRQLVRQLAQAGATHVLASPPPWLLQAAQPKLSHEELLSCLLRLGLLALLLVATAVTVATDYGAFLLAQAAVAWARKLPTVPITLTVKYDASYTLLGFILFILNQPPVESMVASAQRSFQWELSSLPQDCHLPQAQPPRVTAALASGSLQLLAGTTLVLQTYAWRLRHAIAASFFPAQEARRVSHLQDRLQRRHDRINRLDRQACTIGTWGPKEPGQGTRAPESQGPQSLGSSLSLV
;
A
#
# COMPACT_ATOMS: atom_id res chain seq x y z
N MET A 1 32.14 -20.82 -38.35
CA MET A 1 31.42 -19.83 -39.18
C MET A 1 30.66 -18.97 -38.20
N SER A 2 31.32 -17.93 -37.71
CA SER A 2 30.81 -17.04 -36.66
C SER A 2 30.13 -15.86 -37.35
N ASP A 3 28.85 -15.65 -37.09
CA ASP A 3 28.04 -14.63 -37.76
C ASP A 3 28.55 -13.21 -37.44
N PRO A 4 29.04 -12.44 -38.45
CA PRO A 4 29.59 -11.10 -38.24
C PRO A 4 28.52 -10.02 -37.97
N ILE A 5 27.24 -10.39 -37.98
CA ILE A 5 26.11 -9.48 -37.75
C ILE A 5 25.79 -9.33 -36.26
N ALA A 6 26.09 -10.36 -35.44
CA ALA A 6 25.84 -10.32 -34.00
C ALA A 6 26.85 -9.41 -33.25
N GLU A 7 28.13 -9.40 -33.63
CA GLU A 7 29.16 -8.57 -32.97
C GLU A 7 28.97 -7.06 -33.22
N SER A 8 28.42 -6.66 -34.37
CA SER A 8 28.13 -5.26 -34.69
C SER A 8 27.04 -4.65 -33.80
N SER A 9 25.99 -5.44 -33.47
CA SER A 9 24.88 -4.96 -32.65
C SER A 9 25.25 -4.75 -31.17
N TYR A 10 26.12 -5.61 -30.62
CA TYR A 10 26.67 -5.44 -29.26
C TYR A 10 27.64 -4.26 -29.15
N GLY A 11 28.40 -3.95 -30.20
CA GLY A 11 29.27 -2.77 -30.27
C GLY A 11 28.48 -1.45 -30.28
N VAL A 12 27.38 -1.39 -31.03
CA VAL A 12 26.54 -0.17 -31.14
C VAL A 12 25.75 0.10 -29.86
N THR A 13 25.19 -0.93 -29.23
CA THR A 13 24.44 -0.79 -27.96
C THR A 13 25.34 -0.36 -26.79
N SER A 14 26.55 -0.90 -26.68
CA SER A 14 27.53 -0.48 -25.67
C SER A 14 28.05 0.95 -25.88
N HIS A 15 28.22 1.39 -27.13
CA HIS A 15 28.61 2.76 -27.46
C HIS A 15 27.51 3.78 -27.13
N LEU A 16 26.25 3.46 -27.41
CA LEU A 16 25.08 4.28 -27.05
C LEU A 16 24.93 4.40 -25.53
N LEU A 17 25.08 3.29 -24.79
CA LEU A 17 25.08 3.31 -23.32
C LEU A 17 26.20 4.18 -22.74
N SER A 18 27.41 4.14 -23.32
CA SER A 18 28.54 4.98 -22.91
C SER A 18 28.29 6.48 -23.18
N LEU A 19 27.66 6.81 -24.31
CA LEU A 19 27.27 8.18 -24.65
C LEU A 19 26.16 8.71 -23.74
N VAL A 20 25.12 7.92 -23.49
CA VAL A 20 24.05 8.25 -22.55
C VAL A 20 24.61 8.43 -21.13
N TRP A 21 25.52 7.54 -20.70
CA TRP A 21 26.19 7.65 -19.40
C TRP A 21 27.06 8.90 -19.29
N LYS A 22 27.84 9.23 -20.32
CA LYS A 22 28.64 10.48 -20.37
C LYS A 22 27.74 11.71 -20.34
N PHE A 23 26.64 11.71 -21.09
CA PHE A 23 25.68 12.80 -21.11
C PHE A 23 25.00 12.98 -19.74
N TRP A 24 24.53 11.90 -19.13
CA TRP A 24 23.98 11.90 -17.77
C TRP A 24 24.99 12.39 -16.74
N ARG A 25 26.23 11.90 -16.79
CA ARG A 25 27.31 12.33 -15.89
C ARG A 25 27.63 13.81 -16.04
N LEU A 26 27.66 14.31 -17.28
CA LEU A 26 27.89 15.73 -17.55
C LEU A 26 26.72 16.59 -17.05
N GLY A 27 25.49 16.14 -17.25
CA GLY A 27 24.27 16.78 -16.72
C GLY A 27 24.27 16.83 -15.19
N ILE A 28 24.59 15.72 -14.53
CA ILE A 28 24.71 15.63 -13.06
C ILE A 28 25.78 16.59 -12.55
N CYS A 29 26.97 16.61 -13.16
CA CYS A 29 28.05 17.51 -12.76
C CYS A 29 27.66 18.98 -12.91
N LYS A 30 26.96 19.35 -13.99
CA LYS A 30 26.49 20.73 -14.21
C LYS A 30 25.41 21.14 -13.20
N ALA A 31 24.54 20.22 -12.79
CA ALA A 31 23.52 20.46 -11.76
C ALA A 31 24.09 20.47 -10.33
N LEU A 32 25.20 19.76 -10.09
CA LEU A 32 25.80 19.64 -8.76
C LEU A 32 26.36 20.97 -8.24
N VAL A 33 26.95 21.77 -9.12
CA VAL A 33 27.57 23.07 -8.77
C VAL A 33 26.53 24.05 -8.20
N PRO A 34 25.41 24.36 -8.89
CA PRO A 34 24.39 25.25 -8.33
C PRO A 34 23.68 24.66 -7.11
N LEU A 35 23.53 23.33 -7.04
CA LEU A 35 22.96 22.68 -5.86
C LEU A 35 23.86 22.81 -4.63
N GLN A 36 25.18 22.66 -4.83
CA GLN A 36 26.16 22.82 -3.77
C GLN A 36 26.25 24.27 -3.29
N THR A 37 26.20 25.25 -4.20
CA THR A 37 26.20 26.67 -3.80
C THR A 37 24.92 27.04 -3.06
N ALA A 38 23.75 26.57 -3.54
CA ALA A 38 22.48 26.75 -2.85
C ALA A 38 22.48 26.09 -1.46
N TRP A 39 23.00 24.87 -1.34
CA TRP A 39 23.14 24.17 -0.06
C TRP A 39 24.07 24.91 0.91
N ASN A 40 25.21 25.40 0.43
CA ASN A 40 26.15 26.16 1.25
C ASN A 40 25.52 27.47 1.75
N ALA A 41 24.78 28.18 0.91
CA ALA A 41 24.03 29.38 1.32
C ALA A 41 22.92 29.04 2.32
N PHE A 42 22.19 27.94 2.10
CA PHE A 42 21.09 27.51 2.97
C PHE A 42 21.55 27.04 4.35
N SER A 43 22.69 26.36 4.43
CA SER A 43 23.23 25.79 5.68
C SER A 43 24.05 26.78 6.51
N ARG A 44 24.50 27.90 5.92
CA ARG A 44 25.27 28.91 6.66
C ARG A 44 24.40 29.59 7.74
N PRO A 45 24.89 29.73 8.97
CA PRO A 45 24.16 30.42 10.02
C PRO A 45 24.05 31.93 9.74
N VAL A 46 25.12 32.54 9.22
CA VAL A 46 25.18 33.95 8.82
C VAL A 46 25.64 34.02 7.35
N PRO A 47 24.86 34.65 6.46
CA PRO A 47 25.23 34.81 5.05
C PRO A 47 26.41 35.78 4.92
N ALA A 48 27.39 35.45 4.08
CA ALA A 48 28.60 36.26 3.90
C ALA A 48 28.46 37.30 2.79
N SER A 49 27.46 37.17 1.91
CA SER A 49 27.23 38.08 0.79
C SER A 49 25.74 38.32 0.54
N CYS A 50 25.41 39.42 -0.15
CA CYS A 50 24.03 39.73 -0.54
C CYS A 50 23.41 38.64 -1.42
N CYS A 51 24.20 38.02 -2.30
CA CYS A 51 23.76 36.91 -3.14
C CYS A 51 23.42 35.66 -2.29
N GLU A 52 24.24 35.34 -1.29
CA GLU A 52 23.94 34.25 -0.32
C GLU A 52 22.67 34.54 0.49
N LEU A 53 22.48 35.79 0.93
CA LEU A 53 21.27 36.20 1.64
C LEU A 53 20.02 36.05 0.74
N LEU A 54 20.07 36.53 -0.50
CA LEU A 54 18.96 36.44 -1.44
C LEU A 54 18.60 34.98 -1.74
N THR A 55 19.60 34.13 -2.01
CA THR A 55 19.38 32.69 -2.25
C THR A 55 18.80 31.99 -1.03
N GLN A 56 19.27 32.29 0.18
CA GLN A 56 18.69 31.78 1.42
C GLN A 56 17.22 32.22 1.58
N LEU A 57 16.90 33.49 1.33
CA LEU A 57 15.53 34.01 1.42
C LEU A 57 14.61 33.32 0.41
N LEU A 58 15.04 33.19 -0.85
CA LEU A 58 14.27 32.48 -1.89
C LEU A 58 13.99 31.02 -1.51
N LEU A 59 15.00 30.32 -0.98
CA LEU A 59 14.84 28.95 -0.49
C LEU A 59 13.87 28.88 0.70
N CYS A 60 13.96 29.81 1.65
CA CYS A 60 13.04 29.86 2.79
C CYS A 60 11.60 30.18 2.38
N VAL A 61 11.39 31.13 1.45
CA VAL A 61 10.04 31.46 0.92
C VAL A 61 9.45 30.26 0.20
N SER A 62 10.20 29.65 -0.73
CA SER A 62 9.71 28.49 -1.48
C SER A 62 9.34 27.33 -0.55
N LEU A 63 10.17 27.07 0.46
CA LEU A 63 9.91 26.04 1.46
C LEU A 63 8.68 26.36 2.32
N ALA A 64 8.54 27.62 2.77
CA ALA A 64 7.37 28.06 3.52
C ALA A 64 6.08 27.94 2.71
N CYS A 65 6.11 28.30 1.42
CA CYS A 65 4.98 28.11 0.51
C CYS A 65 4.59 26.63 0.36
N VAL A 66 5.58 25.74 0.19
CA VAL A 66 5.34 24.29 0.11
C VAL A 66 4.72 23.77 1.42
N ILE A 67 5.27 24.14 2.57
CA ILE A 67 4.75 23.74 3.88
C ILE A 67 3.32 24.25 4.07
N ALA A 68 3.04 25.51 3.76
CA ALA A 68 1.71 26.10 3.88
C ALA A 68 0.69 25.43 2.94
N ALA A 69 1.08 25.15 1.70
CA ALA A 69 0.22 24.45 0.73
C ALA A 69 -0.10 23.02 1.17
N LEU A 70 0.91 22.28 1.66
CA LEU A 70 0.73 20.93 2.18
C LEU A 70 -0.17 20.93 3.44
N ALA A 71 0.04 21.87 4.36
CA ALA A 71 -0.78 22.01 5.56
C ALA A 71 -2.23 22.37 5.22
N HIS A 72 -2.45 23.28 4.26
CA HIS A 72 -3.77 23.62 3.76
C HIS A 72 -4.47 22.41 3.15
N HIS A 73 -3.78 21.68 2.25
CA HIS A 73 -4.32 20.48 1.63
C HIS A 73 -4.65 19.40 2.67
N TRP A 74 -3.79 19.22 3.68
CA TRP A 74 -4.03 18.29 4.78
C TRP A 74 -5.24 18.69 5.65
N LEU A 75 -5.41 19.98 5.98
CA LEU A 75 -6.55 20.48 6.76
C LEU A 75 -7.89 20.33 6.02
N VAL A 76 -7.92 20.61 4.71
CA VAL A 76 -9.11 20.42 3.88
C VAL A 76 -9.41 18.94 3.72
N SER A 77 -8.39 18.12 3.41
CA SER A 77 -8.59 16.69 3.19
C SER A 77 -9.00 15.97 4.48
N SER A 78 -8.44 16.31 5.64
CA SER A 78 -8.81 15.70 6.94
C SER A 78 -10.25 15.99 7.39
N GLN A 79 -10.99 16.83 6.65
CA GLN A 79 -12.33 17.30 6.99
C GLN A 79 -12.43 18.05 8.33
N LEU A 80 -11.28 18.46 8.89
CA LEU A 80 -11.21 19.38 10.03
C LEU A 80 -11.73 20.77 9.63
N TYR A 81 -11.52 21.19 8.37
CA TYR A 81 -12.03 22.43 7.79
C TYR A 81 -12.60 22.19 6.38
N PRO A 82 -13.87 21.74 6.26
CA PRO A 82 -14.46 21.39 4.96
C PRO A 82 -14.65 22.59 4.02
N GLN A 83 -14.82 23.79 4.56
CA GLN A 83 -14.87 25.05 3.78
C GLN A 83 -13.47 25.67 3.56
N GLY A 84 -12.42 24.98 4.03
CA GLY A 84 -11.06 25.50 4.09
C GLY A 84 -10.81 26.37 5.33
N PRO A 85 -9.59 26.36 5.88
CA PRO A 85 -9.22 27.32 6.90
C PRO A 85 -9.19 28.74 6.30
N PRO A 86 -9.47 29.79 7.08
CA PRO A 86 -9.46 31.16 6.56
C PRO A 86 -8.11 31.49 5.90
N ALA A 87 -8.15 32.12 4.72
CA ALA A 87 -6.94 32.47 3.96
C ALA A 87 -5.94 33.27 4.81
N LEU A 88 -6.45 34.16 5.67
CA LEU A 88 -5.65 34.93 6.63
C LEU A 88 -4.83 34.02 7.56
N VAL A 89 -5.41 32.95 8.10
CA VAL A 89 -4.70 32.01 9.00
C VAL A 89 -3.56 31.30 8.26
N ILE A 90 -3.80 30.83 7.02
CA ILE A 90 -2.76 30.16 6.22
C ILE A 90 -1.62 31.13 5.91
N THR A 91 -1.94 32.38 5.54
CA THR A 91 -0.92 33.39 5.23
C THR A 91 -0.08 33.77 6.44
N VAL A 92 -0.70 33.94 7.61
CA VAL A 92 0.00 34.23 8.87
C VAL A 92 0.89 33.04 9.26
N CYS A 93 0.38 31.82 9.20
CA CYS A 93 1.17 30.61 9.46
C CYS A 93 2.34 30.47 8.47
N GLY A 94 2.11 30.71 7.18
CA GLY A 94 3.16 30.69 6.16
C GLY A 94 4.24 31.74 6.40
N LEU A 95 3.84 32.95 6.82
CA LEU A 95 4.78 34.02 7.19
C LEU A 95 5.60 33.63 8.43
N LEU A 96 4.98 33.06 9.46
CA LEU A 96 5.68 32.58 10.65
C LEU A 96 6.69 31.48 10.30
N VAL A 97 6.31 30.53 9.44
CA VAL A 97 7.21 29.48 8.94
C VAL A 97 8.37 30.11 8.17
N PHE A 98 8.11 31.06 7.27
CA PHE A 98 9.16 31.78 6.53
C PHE A 98 10.14 32.50 7.46
N LEU A 99 9.64 33.26 8.44
CA LEU A 99 10.47 33.97 9.41
C LEU A 99 11.28 32.99 10.26
N SER A 100 10.68 31.89 10.70
CA SER A 100 11.35 30.86 11.49
C SER A 100 12.47 30.18 10.71
N LEU A 101 12.25 29.84 9.44
CA LEU A 101 13.28 29.29 8.55
C LEU A 101 14.36 30.33 8.25
N GLY A 102 14.00 31.58 7.99
CA GLY A 102 14.97 32.62 7.65
C GLY A 102 15.90 32.97 8.82
N LEU A 103 15.33 33.13 10.02
CA LEU A 103 16.01 33.71 11.18
C LEU A 103 16.62 32.67 12.13
N VAL A 104 16.11 31.44 12.15
CA VAL A 104 16.53 30.43 13.13
C VAL A 104 17.25 29.27 12.43
N PRO A 105 18.60 29.26 12.41
CA PRO A 105 19.37 28.18 11.77
C PRO A 105 19.01 26.76 12.26
N PRO A 106 18.74 26.51 13.55
CA PRO A 106 18.26 25.21 14.01
C PRO A 106 16.97 24.73 13.34
N ILE A 107 16.03 25.62 13.02
CA ILE A 107 14.76 25.24 12.37
C ILE A 107 15.00 24.83 10.91
N ARG A 108 15.88 25.53 10.19
CA ARG A 108 16.33 25.11 8.85
C ARG A 108 16.99 23.73 8.87
N CYS A 109 17.85 23.50 9.86
CA CYS A 109 18.52 22.21 10.03
C CYS A 109 17.50 21.10 10.32
N LEU A 110 16.55 21.35 11.23
CA LEU A 110 15.49 20.41 11.57
C LEU A 110 14.66 20.02 10.34
N PHE A 111 14.31 20.99 9.49
CA PHE A 111 13.62 20.71 8.25
C PHE A 111 14.47 19.86 7.30
N ALA A 112 15.74 20.22 7.10
CA ALA A 112 16.65 19.45 6.26
C ALA A 112 16.85 18.01 6.78
N LEU A 113 16.86 17.82 8.10
CA LEU A 113 16.95 16.51 8.75
C LEU A 113 15.66 15.69 8.58
N SER A 114 14.50 16.31 8.38
CA SER A 114 13.23 15.60 8.22
C SER A 114 13.24 14.62 7.02
N VAL A 115 13.92 14.99 5.94
CA VAL A 115 14.02 14.18 4.71
C VAL A 115 14.77 12.86 4.95
N PRO A 116 16.02 12.83 5.44
CA PRO A 116 16.67 11.58 5.78
C PRO A 116 16.06 10.88 7.01
N THR A 117 15.22 11.55 7.81
CA THR A 117 14.43 10.85 8.84
C THR A 117 13.33 9.97 8.28
N LEU A 118 12.81 10.24 7.08
CA LEU A 118 11.89 9.33 6.38
C LEU A 118 12.56 7.98 6.06
N GLY A 119 13.87 7.96 5.87
CA GLY A 119 14.65 6.72 5.69
C GLY A 119 14.91 5.91 6.97
N SER A 120 14.36 6.34 8.11
CA SER A 120 14.36 5.54 9.33
C SER A 120 13.43 4.33 9.22
N GLU A 121 13.57 3.40 10.16
CA GLU A 121 12.61 2.29 10.28
C GLU A 121 11.19 2.79 10.53
N GLN A 122 11.02 3.80 11.38
CA GLN A 122 9.74 4.46 11.66
C GLN A 122 9.15 5.10 10.39
N GLY A 123 9.94 5.87 9.65
CA GLY A 123 9.51 6.51 8.40
C GLY A 123 9.09 5.49 7.34
N ARG A 124 9.80 4.36 7.23
CA ARG A 124 9.41 3.26 6.35
C ARG A 124 8.09 2.60 6.77
N ARG A 125 7.90 2.34 8.07
CA ARG A 125 6.63 1.80 8.58
C ARG A 125 5.47 2.73 8.25
N LEU A 126 5.67 4.04 8.36
CA LEU A 126 4.70 5.03 7.91
C LEU A 126 4.38 4.88 6.42
N LEU A 127 5.39 4.91 5.55
CA LEU A 127 5.17 4.84 4.10
C LEU A 127 4.36 3.60 3.71
N LEU A 128 4.69 2.46 4.31
CA LEU A 128 3.97 1.21 4.08
C LEU A 128 2.54 1.26 4.64
N SER A 129 2.35 1.71 5.89
CA SER A 129 1.01 1.83 6.48
C SER A 129 0.09 2.77 5.70
N TYR A 130 0.62 3.91 5.26
CA TYR A 130 -0.11 4.87 4.45
C TYR A 130 -0.42 4.32 3.05
N SER A 131 0.50 3.54 2.46
CA SER A 131 0.25 2.87 1.17
C SER A 131 -0.93 1.89 1.25
N VAL A 132 -0.97 1.05 2.30
CA VAL A 132 -2.04 0.06 2.51
C VAL A 132 -3.36 0.76 2.77
N ALA A 133 -3.35 1.77 3.66
CA ALA A 133 -4.56 2.51 3.99
C ALA A 133 -5.11 3.26 2.75
N ASN A 134 -4.26 3.96 2.00
CA ASN A 134 -4.67 4.67 0.77
C ASN A 134 -5.26 3.72 -0.27
N LEU A 135 -4.68 2.53 -0.40
CA LEU A 135 -5.20 1.49 -1.28
C LEU A 135 -6.55 0.96 -0.82
N ALA A 136 -6.68 0.60 0.47
CA ALA A 136 -7.92 0.08 1.04
C ALA A 136 -9.07 1.08 0.90
N VAL A 137 -8.80 2.36 1.20
CA VAL A 137 -9.72 3.48 1.05
C VAL A 137 -10.25 3.66 -0.37
N ALA A 138 -9.42 3.39 -1.38
CA ALA A 138 -9.82 3.53 -2.77
C ALA A 138 -10.52 2.27 -3.31
N VAL A 139 -10.02 1.10 -2.95
CA VAL A 139 -10.42 -0.20 -3.53
C VAL A 139 -11.64 -0.78 -2.82
N VAL A 140 -11.70 -0.74 -1.49
CA VAL A 140 -12.76 -1.41 -0.72
C VAL A 140 -14.15 -0.84 -1.03
N PRO A 141 -14.38 0.50 -1.00
CA PRO A 141 -15.68 1.05 -1.39
C PRO A 141 -16.06 0.74 -2.83
N ASN A 142 -15.07 0.73 -3.74
CA ASN A 142 -15.32 0.48 -5.16
C ASN A 142 -15.72 -0.98 -5.42
N ILE A 143 -15.06 -1.94 -4.76
CA ILE A 143 -15.45 -3.35 -4.78
C ILE A 143 -16.86 -3.50 -4.23
N ILE A 144 -17.16 -2.93 -3.07
CA ILE A 144 -18.48 -3.02 -2.44
C ILE A 144 -19.56 -2.44 -3.35
N ALA A 145 -19.33 -1.28 -3.96
CA ALA A 145 -20.28 -0.66 -4.88
C ALA A 145 -20.55 -1.50 -6.13
N ASN A 146 -19.51 -2.13 -6.70
CA ASN A 146 -19.63 -3.00 -7.86
C ASN A 146 -20.29 -4.34 -7.53
N VAL A 147 -19.92 -4.96 -6.40
CA VAL A 147 -20.59 -6.18 -5.91
C VAL A 147 -22.05 -5.89 -5.57
N GLY A 148 -22.34 -4.76 -4.93
CA GLY A 148 -23.70 -4.30 -4.66
C GLY A 148 -24.51 -4.05 -5.94
N THR A 149 -23.86 -3.55 -7.00
CA THR A 149 -24.48 -3.42 -8.34
C THR A 149 -24.87 -4.79 -8.91
N ALA A 150 -23.97 -5.77 -8.85
CA ALA A 150 -24.28 -7.14 -9.28
C ALA A 150 -25.39 -7.79 -8.40
N GLY A 151 -25.37 -7.54 -7.09
CA GLY A 151 -26.42 -7.97 -6.17
C GLY A 151 -27.79 -7.36 -6.50
N ARG A 152 -27.85 -6.07 -6.87
CA ARG A 152 -29.09 -5.42 -7.31
C ARG A 152 -29.64 -5.99 -8.60
N VAL A 153 -28.76 -6.32 -9.57
CA VAL A 153 -29.16 -7.04 -10.78
C VAL A 153 -29.82 -8.38 -10.42
N LEU A 154 -29.18 -9.16 -9.54
CA LEU A 154 -29.71 -10.45 -9.11
C LEU A 154 -31.06 -10.29 -8.41
N SER A 155 -31.19 -9.33 -7.50
CA SER A 155 -32.47 -9.00 -6.83
C SER A 155 -33.57 -8.75 -7.85
N CYS A 156 -33.33 -7.87 -8.82
CA CYS A 156 -34.35 -7.54 -9.80
C CYS A 156 -34.76 -8.74 -10.65
N VAL A 157 -33.81 -9.58 -11.08
CA VAL A 157 -34.15 -10.78 -11.85
C VAL A 157 -34.96 -11.77 -10.99
N THR A 158 -34.61 -11.92 -9.70
CA THR A 158 -35.37 -12.78 -8.78
C THR A 158 -36.78 -12.24 -8.52
N GLU A 159 -36.94 -10.93 -8.37
CA GLU A 159 -38.24 -10.29 -8.24
C GLU A 159 -39.06 -10.46 -9.51
N GLY A 160 -38.50 -10.18 -10.69
CA GLY A 160 -39.20 -10.34 -11.98
C GLY A 160 -39.62 -11.80 -12.23
N SER A 161 -38.75 -12.76 -11.93
CA SER A 161 -39.07 -14.19 -12.00
C SER A 161 -40.22 -14.55 -11.05
N LEU A 162 -40.21 -14.01 -9.84
CA LEU A 162 -41.27 -14.20 -8.86
C LEU A 162 -42.60 -13.59 -9.33
N GLU A 163 -42.59 -12.37 -9.88
CA GLU A 163 -43.79 -11.72 -10.42
C GLU A 163 -44.37 -12.54 -11.57
N ASN A 164 -43.52 -13.07 -12.45
CA ASN A 164 -43.94 -13.94 -13.55
C ASN A 164 -44.56 -15.25 -13.05
N LEU A 165 -43.97 -15.89 -12.04
CA LEU A 165 -44.53 -17.11 -11.45
C LEU A 165 -45.90 -16.85 -10.83
N LEU A 166 -46.04 -15.76 -10.06
CA LEU A 166 -47.31 -15.37 -9.45
C LEU A 166 -48.36 -15.00 -10.52
N ASN A 167 -47.99 -14.24 -11.55
CA ASN A 167 -48.89 -13.88 -12.65
C ASN A 167 -49.32 -15.11 -13.45
N THR A 168 -48.39 -16.00 -13.81
CA THR A 168 -48.70 -17.24 -14.54
C THR A 168 -49.64 -18.14 -13.72
N THR A 169 -49.38 -18.27 -12.42
CA THR A 169 -50.23 -19.04 -11.51
C THR A 169 -51.64 -18.44 -11.41
N TYR A 170 -51.74 -17.11 -11.36
CA TYR A 170 -53.01 -16.40 -11.39
C TYR A 170 -53.76 -16.59 -12.71
N GLN A 171 -53.08 -16.47 -13.86
CA GLN A 171 -53.66 -16.71 -15.18
C GLN A 171 -54.14 -18.15 -15.32
N LEU A 172 -53.37 -19.15 -14.88
CA LEU A 172 -53.78 -20.56 -14.90
C LEU A 172 -55.01 -20.82 -14.03
N ARG A 173 -55.12 -20.15 -12.87
CA ARG A 173 -56.34 -20.21 -12.06
C ARG A 173 -57.55 -19.63 -12.81
N LEU A 174 -57.40 -18.48 -13.46
CA LEU A 174 -58.47 -17.90 -14.29
C LEU A 174 -58.87 -18.82 -15.44
N VAL A 175 -57.90 -19.47 -16.10
CA VAL A 175 -58.14 -20.46 -17.16
C VAL A 175 -58.95 -21.63 -16.61
N SER A 176 -58.56 -22.17 -15.43
CA SER A 176 -59.28 -23.28 -14.80
C SER A 176 -60.75 -22.93 -14.47
N GLN A 177 -60.99 -21.75 -13.92
CA GLN A 177 -62.33 -21.24 -13.61
C GLN A 177 -63.16 -21.03 -14.87
N ALA A 178 -62.55 -20.50 -15.95
CA ALA A 178 -63.22 -20.31 -17.22
C ALA A 178 -63.62 -21.63 -17.92
N LEU A 179 -62.97 -22.75 -17.56
CA LEU A 179 -63.22 -24.10 -18.08
C LEU A 179 -64.18 -24.91 -17.17
N GLU A 180 -64.40 -24.49 -15.94
CA GLU A 180 -65.29 -25.16 -14.97
C GLU A 180 -66.73 -25.39 -15.49
N PRO A 181 -67.45 -24.41 -16.11
CA PRO A 181 -68.80 -24.63 -16.64
C PRO A 181 -68.84 -25.62 -17.83
N VAL A 182 -67.71 -25.87 -18.50
CA VAL A 182 -67.61 -26.84 -19.61
C VAL A 182 -67.35 -28.26 -19.07
N SER A 183 -66.69 -28.38 -17.92
CA SER A 183 -66.40 -29.66 -17.25
C SER A 183 -67.61 -30.31 -16.58
N GLN A 184 -68.71 -29.59 -16.38
CA GLN A 184 -69.95 -30.19 -15.85
C GLN A 184 -70.67 -31.09 -16.87
N ALA A 185 -70.33 -30.99 -18.17
CA ALA A 185 -70.89 -31.83 -19.23
C ALA A 185 -70.04 -33.08 -19.55
N GLY A 186 -68.84 -33.22 -19.00
CA GLY A 186 -67.96 -34.38 -19.19
C GLY A 186 -66.97 -34.54 -18.05
N SER A 187 -66.79 -35.77 -17.55
CA SER A 187 -66.17 -36.18 -16.27
C SER A 187 -64.71 -35.79 -15.98
N ARG A 188 -64.16 -34.70 -16.55
CA ARG A 188 -62.79 -34.23 -16.34
C ARG A 188 -62.77 -32.80 -15.83
N SER A 189 -62.60 -32.62 -14.52
CA SER A 189 -62.30 -31.32 -13.90
C SER A 189 -60.78 -31.13 -13.77
N LEU A 190 -60.25 -30.02 -14.26
CA LEU A 190 -58.86 -29.60 -14.01
C LEU A 190 -58.86 -28.56 -12.88
N ALA A 191 -58.53 -28.99 -11.66
CA ALA A 191 -58.37 -28.10 -10.52
C ALA A 191 -56.87 -27.79 -10.31
N PHE A 192 -56.50 -26.51 -10.39
CA PHE A 192 -55.16 -26.05 -10.02
C PHE A 192 -55.19 -25.54 -8.58
N GLU A 193 -54.72 -26.36 -7.64
CA GLU A 193 -54.60 -26.00 -6.23
C GLU A 193 -53.25 -25.33 -5.98
N THR A 194 -53.27 -24.11 -5.44
CA THR A 194 -52.05 -23.36 -5.13
C THR A 194 -51.96 -23.19 -3.62
N GLN A 195 -51.18 -24.05 -2.98
CA GLN A 195 -51.00 -24.07 -1.54
C GLN A 195 -49.87 -23.10 -1.15
N GLY A 196 -50.19 -21.82 -1.01
CA GLY A 196 -49.20 -20.84 -0.54
C GLY A 196 -49.67 -19.39 -0.60
N ASN A 197 -49.32 -18.60 0.43
CA ASN A 197 -49.61 -17.17 0.44
C ASN A 197 -48.55 -16.41 -0.37
N GLY A 198 -48.85 -16.10 -1.63
CA GLY A 198 -47.94 -15.39 -2.54
C GLY A 198 -47.47 -14.02 -2.02
N SER A 199 -48.26 -13.36 -1.17
CA SER A 199 -47.87 -12.08 -0.55
C SER A 199 -46.76 -12.24 0.49
N ALA A 200 -46.81 -13.31 1.30
CA ALA A 200 -45.78 -13.62 2.28
C ALA A 200 -44.45 -13.99 1.61
N PHE A 201 -44.52 -14.70 0.48
CA PHE A 201 -43.33 -15.05 -0.30
C PHE A 201 -42.70 -13.82 -0.98
N ARG A 202 -43.49 -12.90 -1.55
CA ARG A 202 -43.01 -11.58 -2.03
C ARG A 202 -42.28 -10.80 -0.94
N LEU A 203 -42.90 -10.69 0.24
CA LEU A 203 -42.33 -9.96 1.37
C LEU A 203 -41.00 -10.59 1.84
N HIS A 204 -40.92 -11.91 1.84
CA HIS A 204 -39.72 -12.64 2.25
C HIS A 204 -38.55 -12.36 1.28
N THR A 205 -38.77 -12.50 -0.03
CA THR A 205 -37.75 -12.24 -1.05
C THR A 205 -37.25 -10.80 -1.02
N HIS A 206 -38.17 -9.83 -0.89
CA HIS A 206 -37.80 -8.41 -0.78
C HIS A 206 -36.99 -8.13 0.49
N ARG A 207 -37.37 -8.70 1.64
CA ARG A 207 -36.64 -8.54 2.91
C ARG A 207 -35.22 -9.10 2.81
N VAL A 208 -35.04 -10.28 2.24
CA VAL A 208 -33.71 -10.90 2.07
C VAL A 208 -32.82 -10.05 1.17
N SER A 209 -33.38 -9.51 0.08
CA SER A 209 -32.66 -8.61 -0.82
C SER A 209 -32.20 -7.33 -0.13
N GLN A 210 -33.10 -6.68 0.64
CA GLN A 210 -32.77 -5.47 1.37
C GLN A 210 -31.68 -5.71 2.43
N GLN A 211 -31.75 -6.80 3.17
CA GLN A 211 -30.73 -7.16 4.17
C GLN A 211 -29.33 -7.27 3.55
N ILE A 212 -29.21 -7.92 2.39
CA ILE A 212 -27.93 -8.06 1.68
C ILE A 212 -27.39 -6.69 1.25
N LEU A 213 -28.26 -5.79 0.78
CA LEU A 213 -27.86 -4.44 0.37
C LEU A 213 -27.46 -3.57 1.57
N ASP A 214 -28.14 -3.71 2.71
CA ASP A 214 -27.85 -2.98 3.94
C ASP A 214 -26.51 -3.40 4.56
N ASP A 215 -26.17 -4.69 4.50
CA ASP A 215 -24.86 -5.21 4.93
C ASP A 215 -23.72 -4.54 4.17
N PHE A 216 -23.87 -4.32 2.86
CA PHE A 216 -22.88 -3.61 2.05
C PHE A 216 -22.74 -2.13 2.43
N SER A 217 -23.84 -1.45 2.76
CA SER A 217 -23.82 -0.04 3.19
C SER A 217 -23.06 0.16 4.50
N SER A 218 -23.15 -0.81 5.41
CA SER A 218 -22.43 -0.78 6.69
C SER A 218 -20.91 -0.83 6.51
N LEU A 219 -20.42 -1.63 5.54
CA LEU A 219 -18.99 -1.65 5.20
C LEU A 219 -18.52 -0.34 4.54
N GLU A 220 -19.38 0.34 3.78
CA GLU A 220 -19.04 1.63 3.17
C GLU A 220 -18.81 2.73 4.22
N LEU A 221 -19.65 2.77 5.27
CA LEU A 221 -19.48 3.67 6.41
C LEU A 221 -18.16 3.42 7.16
N LEU A 222 -17.80 2.14 7.36
CA LEU A 222 -16.52 1.78 7.97
C LEU A 222 -15.33 2.25 7.12
N ALA A 223 -15.42 2.15 5.80
CA ALA A 223 -14.38 2.63 4.89
C ALA A 223 -14.24 4.16 4.92
N GLN A 224 -15.35 4.90 5.02
CA GLN A 224 -15.36 6.35 5.19
C GLN A 224 -14.77 6.80 6.54
N ALA A 225 -15.04 6.06 7.63
CA ALA A 225 -14.43 6.31 8.93
C ALA A 225 -12.92 6.01 8.94
N ALA A 226 -12.50 4.93 8.28
CA ALA A 226 -11.08 4.60 8.12
C ALA A 226 -10.31 5.68 7.34
N LEU A 227 -10.96 6.26 6.32
CA LEU A 227 -10.50 7.42 5.55
C LEU A 227 -10.16 8.63 6.41
N GLY A 228 -11.07 9.04 7.30
CA GLY A 228 -10.86 10.16 8.23
C GLY A 228 -9.71 9.86 9.19
N THR A 229 -9.69 8.65 9.74
CA THR A 229 -8.65 8.19 10.67
C THR A 229 -7.25 8.21 10.02
N GLN A 230 -7.13 7.70 8.79
CA GLN A 230 -5.87 7.68 8.05
C GLN A 230 -5.29 9.10 7.89
N ARG A 231 -6.12 10.09 7.56
CA ARG A 231 -5.66 11.46 7.32
C ARG A 231 -5.12 12.12 8.58
N VAL A 232 -5.77 11.90 9.73
CA VAL A 232 -5.30 12.38 11.03
C VAL A 232 -3.98 11.70 11.42
N VAL A 233 -3.90 10.38 11.24
CA VAL A 233 -2.70 9.58 11.51
C VAL A 233 -1.51 10.09 10.69
N THR A 234 -1.68 10.40 9.41
CA THR A 234 -0.61 10.98 8.58
C THR A 234 -0.06 12.28 9.18
N GLY A 235 -0.92 13.18 9.67
CA GLY A 235 -0.47 14.42 10.32
C GLY A 235 0.30 14.19 11.61
N LEU A 236 -0.21 13.30 12.48
CA LEU A 236 0.46 12.90 13.73
C LEU A 236 1.84 12.31 13.48
N PHE A 237 1.98 11.49 12.44
CA PHE A 237 3.28 10.94 12.10
C PHE A 237 4.25 11.98 11.52
N MET A 238 3.77 12.94 10.71
CA MET A 238 4.64 14.04 10.23
C MET A 238 5.19 14.84 11.42
N LEU A 239 4.36 15.08 12.44
CA LEU A 239 4.81 15.65 13.71
C LEU A 239 5.82 14.74 14.43
N GLY A 240 5.58 13.42 14.45
CA GLY A 240 6.51 12.43 14.99
C GLY A 240 7.88 12.44 14.32
N LEU A 241 7.93 12.59 12.99
CA LEU A 241 9.20 12.71 12.24
C LEU A 241 9.95 14.01 12.59
N LEU A 242 9.23 15.11 12.78
CA LEU A 242 9.81 16.37 13.23
C LEU A 242 10.30 16.28 14.69
N ALA A 243 9.61 15.53 15.54
CA ALA A 243 10.05 15.27 16.91
C ALA A 243 11.31 14.41 16.94
N GLU A 244 11.39 13.37 16.11
CA GLU A 244 12.60 12.54 15.92
C GLU A 244 13.78 13.36 15.38
N SER A 245 13.55 14.23 14.40
CA SER A 245 14.61 15.10 13.87
C SER A 245 15.06 16.14 14.91
N ALA A 246 14.13 16.70 15.70
CA ALA A 246 14.44 17.61 16.81
C ALA A 246 15.24 16.90 17.91
N TRP A 247 14.85 15.68 18.27
CA TRP A 247 15.55 14.85 19.25
C TRP A 247 16.98 14.53 18.81
N TYR A 248 17.14 14.12 17.54
CA TYR A 248 18.46 13.88 16.96
C TYR A 248 19.32 15.16 17.00
N LEU A 249 18.77 16.30 16.57
CA LEU A 249 19.47 17.57 16.58
C LEU A 249 19.87 18.00 18.00
N HIS A 250 18.96 17.84 18.96
CA HIS A 250 19.25 18.13 20.37
C HIS A 250 20.43 17.29 20.87
N ARG A 251 20.38 15.96 20.71
CA ARG A 251 21.49 15.08 21.11
C ARG A 251 22.79 15.39 20.37
N TYR A 252 22.71 15.74 19.09
CA TYR A 252 23.88 16.12 18.29
C TYR A 252 24.59 17.37 18.85
N LEU A 253 23.82 18.33 19.37
CA LEU A 253 24.33 19.57 19.97
C LEU A 253 24.77 19.40 21.43
N THR A 254 24.16 18.50 22.20
CA THR A 254 24.46 18.34 23.64
C THR A 254 25.51 17.28 23.95
N ASP A 255 25.55 16.17 23.19
CA ASP A 255 26.41 15.02 23.47
C ASP A 255 27.50 14.84 22.40
N LEU A 256 28.76 15.01 22.81
CA LEU A 256 29.94 14.86 21.93
C LEU A 256 30.22 13.41 21.54
N ARG A 257 29.67 12.42 22.26
CA ARG A 257 29.84 10.98 21.96
C ARG A 257 28.79 10.46 21.00
N PHE A 258 27.62 11.11 20.99
CA PHE A 258 26.49 10.71 20.14
C PHE A 258 26.82 10.85 18.66
N ASP A 259 26.71 9.75 17.90
CA ASP A 259 26.93 9.70 16.44
C ASP A 259 28.30 10.29 16.00
N ASN A 260 29.32 10.15 16.83
CA ASN A 260 30.67 10.65 16.60
C ASN A 260 31.64 9.49 16.29
N ILE A 261 31.37 8.83 15.17
CA ILE A 261 32.06 7.60 14.72
C ILE A 261 32.64 7.71 13.30
N TYR A 262 32.55 8.89 12.68
CA TYR A 262 32.92 9.09 11.28
C TYR A 262 34.35 9.61 11.15
N ALA A 263 35.16 8.95 10.31
CA ALA A 263 36.46 9.47 9.89
C ALA A 263 36.26 10.56 8.82
N THR A 264 36.00 11.79 9.26
CA THR A 264 35.82 12.95 8.38
C THR A 264 37.14 13.42 7.79
N ARG A 265 37.09 14.15 6.66
CA ARG A 265 38.31 14.75 6.05
C ARG A 265 39.01 15.73 7.00
N GLN A 266 38.24 16.40 7.86
CA GLN A 266 38.76 17.31 8.87
C GLN A 266 39.59 16.57 9.91
N LEU A 267 39.10 15.43 10.43
CA LEU A 267 39.85 14.59 11.36
C LEU A 267 41.18 14.09 10.76
N VAL A 268 41.14 13.63 9.50
CA VAL A 268 42.34 13.13 8.81
C VAL A 268 43.39 14.25 8.66
N ARG A 269 42.97 15.48 8.33
CA ARG A 269 43.88 16.62 8.25
C ARG A 269 44.46 17.00 9.61
N GLN A 270 43.65 17.02 10.67
CA GLN A 270 44.11 17.35 12.02
C GLN A 270 45.11 16.31 12.55
N LEU A 271 44.86 15.02 12.31
CA LEU A 271 45.80 13.96 12.67
C LEU A 271 47.10 14.01 11.85
N ALA A 272 47.02 14.40 10.58
CA ALA A 272 48.21 14.64 9.75
C ALA A 272 49.05 15.82 10.28
N GLN A 273 48.40 16.92 10.65
CA GLN A 273 49.06 18.09 11.24
C GLN A 273 49.70 17.79 12.60
N ALA A 274 49.06 16.94 13.40
CA ALA A 274 49.56 16.51 14.70
C ALA A 274 50.63 15.39 14.62
N GLY A 275 51.02 14.93 13.43
CA GLY A 275 51.95 13.80 13.26
C GLY A 275 51.41 12.46 13.77
N ALA A 276 50.10 12.36 14.04
CA ALA A 276 49.45 11.21 14.67
C ALA A 276 48.70 10.32 13.66
N THR A 277 49.15 10.28 12.40
CA THR A 277 48.54 9.45 11.35
C THR A 277 48.60 7.95 11.64
N HIS A 278 49.55 7.51 12.47
CA HIS A 278 49.68 6.13 12.92
C HIS A 278 48.42 5.61 13.63
N VAL A 279 47.62 6.48 14.26
CA VAL A 279 46.37 6.13 14.94
C VAL A 279 45.29 5.65 13.95
N LEU A 280 45.36 6.07 12.69
CA LEU A 280 44.47 5.63 11.61
C LEU A 280 44.96 4.38 10.87
N ALA A 281 46.21 3.95 11.08
CA ALA A 281 46.77 2.77 10.42
C ALA A 281 46.15 1.47 10.96
N SER A 282 45.72 1.47 12.23
CA SER A 282 44.92 0.40 12.83
C SER A 282 43.62 0.99 13.40
N PRO A 283 42.63 1.28 12.53
CA PRO A 283 41.41 1.93 12.96
C PRO A 283 40.57 0.97 13.80
N PRO A 284 39.90 1.48 14.84
CA PRO A 284 39.01 0.64 15.63
C PRO A 284 37.80 0.20 14.79
N PRO A 285 37.21 -0.99 15.07
CA PRO A 285 36.15 -1.56 14.22
C PRO A 285 34.86 -0.70 14.17
N TRP A 286 34.68 0.21 15.13
CA TRP A 286 33.55 1.14 15.16
C TRP A 286 33.78 2.44 14.37
N LEU A 287 35.00 2.73 13.92
CA LEU A 287 35.30 3.97 13.17
C LEU A 287 34.94 3.75 11.70
N LEU A 288 33.89 4.41 11.24
CA LEU A 288 33.38 4.29 9.89
C LEU A 288 34.05 5.28 8.96
N GLN A 289 34.62 4.80 7.85
CA GLN A 289 35.13 5.67 6.81
C GLN A 289 33.95 6.26 6.03
N ALA A 290 33.86 7.59 5.98
CA ALA A 290 32.71 8.31 5.43
C ALA A 290 32.39 7.98 3.96
N ALA A 291 33.36 7.44 3.20
CA ALA A 291 33.27 7.20 1.76
C ALA A 291 33.24 5.72 1.31
N GLN A 292 33.17 4.73 2.21
CA GLN A 292 33.16 3.32 1.81
C GLN A 292 31.74 2.78 1.61
N PRO A 293 31.38 2.28 0.41
CA PRO A 293 30.06 1.73 0.11
C PRO A 293 29.95 0.23 0.46
N LYS A 294 30.54 -0.21 1.57
CA LYS A 294 30.58 -1.64 1.91
C LYS A 294 29.50 -1.97 2.92
N LEU A 295 28.44 -2.66 2.48
CA LEU A 295 27.49 -3.35 3.37
C LEU A 295 28.13 -4.64 3.90
N SER A 296 27.88 -4.95 5.17
CA SER A 296 28.25 -6.25 5.73
C SER A 296 27.33 -7.37 5.23
N HIS A 297 27.76 -8.63 5.34
CA HIS A 297 26.99 -9.80 4.88
C HIS A 297 25.67 -9.97 5.65
N GLU A 298 25.68 -9.74 6.96
CA GLU A 298 24.49 -9.76 7.82
C GLU A 298 23.47 -8.66 7.44
N GLU A 299 23.96 -7.46 7.11
CA GLU A 299 23.12 -6.36 6.62
C GLU A 299 22.53 -6.67 5.24
N LEU A 300 23.26 -7.38 4.38
CA LEU A 300 22.78 -7.80 3.07
C LEU A 300 21.63 -8.82 3.21
N LEU A 301 21.76 -9.82 4.08
CA LEU A 301 20.71 -10.82 4.31
C LEU A 301 19.44 -10.18 4.90
N SER A 302 19.61 -9.29 5.90
CA SER A 302 18.51 -8.51 6.48
C SER A 302 17.84 -7.60 5.44
N CYS A 303 18.62 -7.01 4.53
CA CYS A 303 18.11 -6.22 3.41
C CYS A 303 17.29 -7.07 2.44
N LEU A 304 17.79 -8.24 2.04
CA LEU A 304 17.08 -9.16 1.14
C LEU A 304 15.75 -9.64 1.74
N LEU A 305 15.71 -9.99 3.02
CA LEU A 305 14.49 -10.41 3.70
C LEU A 305 13.44 -9.27 3.74
N ARG A 306 13.88 -8.05 4.05
CA ARG A 306 13.00 -6.86 4.06
C ARG A 306 12.54 -6.46 2.65
N LEU A 307 13.37 -6.69 1.63
CA LEU A 307 12.99 -6.50 0.23
C LEU A 307 11.98 -7.56 -0.23
N GLY A 308 12.11 -8.80 0.25
CA GLY A 308 11.12 -9.86 0.03
C GLY A 308 9.75 -9.52 0.61
N LEU A 309 9.71 -8.96 1.83
CA LEU A 309 8.46 -8.46 2.42
C LEU A 309 7.84 -7.33 1.58
N LEU A 310 8.66 -6.43 1.04
CA LEU A 310 8.17 -5.38 0.14
C LEU A 310 7.61 -5.95 -1.16
N ALA A 311 8.27 -6.95 -1.75
CA ALA A 311 7.77 -7.63 -2.94
C ALA A 311 6.40 -8.28 -2.68
N LEU A 312 6.21 -8.90 -1.50
CA LEU A 312 4.92 -9.45 -1.10
C LEU A 312 3.82 -8.37 -0.99
N LEU A 313 4.15 -7.20 -0.45
CA LEU A 313 3.23 -6.06 -0.37
C LEU A 313 2.84 -5.51 -1.76
N LEU A 314 3.81 -5.45 -2.69
CA LEU A 314 3.56 -5.08 -4.08
C LEU A 314 2.66 -6.10 -4.78
N VAL A 315 2.90 -7.40 -4.56
CA VAL A 315 2.03 -8.47 -5.08
C VAL A 315 0.63 -8.36 -4.49
N ALA A 316 0.48 -8.16 -3.18
CA ALA A 316 -0.82 -7.94 -2.55
C ALA A 316 -1.53 -6.70 -3.13
N THR A 317 -0.79 -5.64 -3.43
CA THR A 317 -1.32 -4.44 -4.09
C THR A 317 -1.80 -4.74 -5.51
N ALA A 318 -1.03 -5.51 -6.28
CA ALA A 318 -1.45 -5.94 -7.61
C ALA A 318 -2.70 -6.84 -7.57
N VAL A 319 -2.75 -7.79 -6.63
CA VAL A 319 -3.90 -8.68 -6.42
C VAL A 319 -5.15 -7.89 -6.06
N THR A 320 -5.08 -6.97 -5.09
CA THR A 320 -6.23 -6.14 -4.69
C THR A 320 -6.74 -5.25 -5.83
N VAL A 321 -5.85 -4.67 -6.64
CA VAL A 321 -6.23 -3.92 -7.85
C VAL A 321 -6.87 -4.83 -8.90
N ALA A 322 -6.35 -6.04 -9.09
CA ALA A 322 -6.95 -7.03 -9.98
C ALA A 322 -8.33 -7.47 -9.49
N THR A 323 -8.53 -7.61 -8.17
CA THR A 323 -9.84 -7.89 -7.56
C THR A 323 -10.82 -6.74 -7.80
N ASP A 324 -10.39 -5.49 -7.66
CA ASP A 324 -11.21 -4.31 -7.96
C ASP A 324 -11.67 -4.29 -9.43
N TYR A 325 -10.72 -4.50 -10.35
CA TYR A 325 -11.03 -4.61 -11.77
C TYR A 325 -11.96 -5.79 -12.08
N GLY A 326 -11.76 -6.93 -11.41
CA GLY A 326 -12.63 -8.10 -11.52
C GLY A 326 -14.07 -7.80 -11.05
N ALA A 327 -14.23 -7.09 -9.92
CA ALA A 327 -15.54 -6.66 -9.44
C ALA A 327 -16.23 -5.71 -10.42
N PHE A 328 -15.49 -4.77 -11.01
CA PHE A 328 -15.99 -3.88 -12.06
C PHE A 328 -16.48 -4.67 -13.29
N LEU A 329 -15.68 -5.61 -13.79
CA LEU A 329 -16.08 -6.46 -14.93
C LEU A 329 -17.32 -7.30 -14.61
N LEU A 330 -17.41 -7.85 -13.40
CA LEU A 330 -18.57 -8.61 -12.94
C LEU A 330 -19.83 -7.74 -12.94
N ALA A 331 -19.76 -6.54 -12.36
CA ALA A 331 -20.87 -5.60 -12.32
C ALA A 331 -21.30 -5.17 -13.72
N GLN A 332 -20.35 -4.84 -14.59
CA GLN A 332 -20.60 -4.45 -15.96
C GLN A 332 -21.25 -5.59 -16.76
N ALA A 333 -20.74 -6.82 -16.63
CA ALA A 333 -21.29 -8.00 -17.29
C ALA A 333 -22.71 -8.30 -16.80
N ALA A 334 -22.96 -8.23 -15.49
CA ALA A 334 -24.29 -8.45 -14.90
C ALA A 334 -25.31 -7.44 -15.43
N VAL A 335 -24.98 -6.14 -15.42
CA VAL A 335 -25.88 -5.09 -15.94
C VAL A 335 -26.11 -5.23 -17.45
N ALA A 336 -25.04 -5.53 -18.22
CA ALA A 336 -25.14 -5.73 -19.65
C ALA A 336 -25.97 -6.97 -20.02
N TRP A 337 -25.86 -8.04 -19.24
CA TRP A 337 -26.68 -9.24 -19.37
C TRP A 337 -28.15 -8.95 -19.03
N ALA A 338 -28.43 -8.28 -17.92
CA ALA A 338 -29.79 -7.98 -17.49
C ALA A 338 -30.56 -7.12 -18.52
N ARG A 339 -29.90 -6.16 -19.15
CA ARG A 339 -30.50 -5.33 -20.22
C ARG A 339 -30.85 -6.11 -21.50
N LYS A 340 -30.28 -7.30 -21.70
CA LYS A 340 -30.55 -8.16 -22.87
C LYS A 340 -31.66 -9.18 -22.60
N LEU A 341 -32.18 -9.27 -21.37
CA LEU A 341 -33.21 -10.25 -21.05
C LEU A 341 -34.51 -9.91 -21.79
N PRO A 342 -35.06 -10.83 -22.60
CA PRO A 342 -36.26 -10.57 -23.38
C PRO A 342 -37.53 -10.64 -22.52
N THR A 343 -38.58 -9.98 -23.01
CA THR A 343 -39.98 -10.21 -22.62
C THR A 343 -40.57 -11.32 -23.48
N VAL A 344 -41.10 -12.38 -22.86
CA VAL A 344 -41.59 -13.57 -23.57
C VAL A 344 -43.11 -13.63 -23.49
N PRO A 345 -43.83 -13.53 -24.63
CA PRO A 345 -45.27 -13.74 -24.64
C PRO A 345 -45.60 -15.24 -24.58
N ILE A 346 -46.49 -15.63 -23.67
CA ILE A 346 -47.09 -16.96 -23.58
C ILE A 346 -48.51 -16.92 -24.13
N THR A 347 -48.80 -17.88 -25.01
CA THR A 347 -50.14 -18.11 -25.55
C THR A 347 -50.60 -19.53 -25.21
N LEU A 348 -51.64 -19.67 -24.39
CA LEU A 348 -52.26 -20.96 -24.08
C LEU A 348 -53.54 -21.12 -24.91
N THR A 349 -53.53 -22.08 -25.84
CA THR A 349 -54.71 -22.43 -26.63
C THR A 349 -55.33 -23.71 -26.09
N VAL A 350 -56.58 -23.61 -25.65
CA VAL A 350 -57.38 -24.77 -25.21
C VAL A 350 -58.40 -25.05 -26.29
N LYS A 351 -58.21 -26.18 -27.00
CA LYS A 351 -59.19 -26.72 -27.96
C LYS A 351 -59.95 -27.85 -27.29
N TYR A 352 -61.27 -27.75 -27.28
CA TYR A 352 -62.15 -28.80 -26.78
C TYR A 352 -63.01 -29.33 -27.92
N ASP A 353 -62.88 -30.64 -28.16
CA ASP A 353 -63.66 -31.37 -29.15
C ASP A 353 -64.59 -32.34 -28.40
N ALA A 354 -65.89 -32.07 -28.41
CA ALA A 354 -66.90 -33.00 -27.90
C ALA A 354 -67.51 -33.80 -29.05
N SER A 355 -67.34 -35.12 -29.00
CA SER A 355 -68.14 -36.07 -29.76
C SER A 355 -69.22 -36.64 -28.85
N TYR A 356 -70.46 -36.63 -29.33
CA TYR A 356 -71.57 -37.29 -28.66
C TYR A 356 -72.24 -38.23 -29.66
N THR A 357 -72.47 -39.47 -29.25
CA THR A 357 -73.21 -40.46 -30.03
C THR A 357 -74.70 -40.30 -29.74
N LEU A 358 -75.38 -39.51 -30.56
CA LEU A 358 -76.84 -39.50 -30.58
C LEU A 358 -77.33 -40.88 -31.05
N LEU A 359 -78.23 -41.51 -30.29
CA LEU A 359 -78.85 -42.78 -30.63
C LEU A 359 -77.90 -44.00 -30.72
N GLY A 360 -76.76 -44.00 -30.03
CA GLY A 360 -75.84 -45.15 -30.02
C GLY A 360 -76.50 -46.48 -29.62
N PHE A 361 -77.46 -46.45 -28.69
CA PHE A 361 -78.26 -47.62 -28.29
C PHE A 361 -79.24 -48.10 -29.38
N ILE A 362 -79.84 -47.17 -30.14
CA ILE A 362 -80.79 -47.51 -31.21
C ILE A 362 -80.04 -48.09 -32.42
N LEU A 363 -78.88 -47.54 -32.78
CA LEU A 363 -78.02 -48.10 -33.84
C LEU A 363 -77.41 -49.46 -33.45
N PHE A 364 -77.10 -49.67 -32.17
CA PHE A 364 -76.65 -50.97 -31.64
C PHE A 364 -77.73 -52.06 -31.78
N ILE A 365 -79.00 -51.74 -31.50
CA ILE A 365 -80.13 -52.68 -31.69
C ILE A 365 -80.38 -52.96 -33.19
N LEU A 366 -80.11 -52.00 -34.07
CA LEU A 366 -80.30 -52.13 -35.52
C LEU A 366 -79.07 -52.69 -36.27
N ASN A 367 -77.99 -53.04 -35.56
CA ASN A 367 -76.72 -53.53 -36.10
C ASN A 367 -76.14 -52.65 -37.22
N GLN A 368 -76.27 -51.33 -37.08
CA GLN A 368 -75.74 -50.32 -38.00
C GLN A 368 -74.50 -49.64 -37.38
N PRO A 369 -73.47 -49.28 -38.17
CA PRO A 369 -72.29 -48.63 -37.63
C PRO A 369 -72.68 -47.26 -37.04
N PRO A 370 -72.27 -46.94 -35.79
CA PRO A 370 -72.65 -45.70 -35.14
C PRO A 370 -72.22 -44.48 -35.97
N VAL A 371 -73.14 -43.56 -36.22
CA VAL A 371 -72.84 -42.29 -36.90
C VAL A 371 -72.16 -41.37 -35.90
N GLU A 372 -70.85 -41.16 -36.07
CA GLU A 372 -70.11 -40.14 -35.32
C GLU A 372 -70.53 -38.75 -35.80
N SER A 373 -71.29 -38.00 -34.99
CA SER A 373 -71.53 -36.57 -35.22
C SER A 373 -70.63 -35.73 -34.32
N MET A 374 -69.61 -35.10 -34.89
CA MET A 374 -68.77 -34.09 -34.25
C MET A 374 -69.42 -32.72 -34.46
N VAL A 375 -69.89 -32.05 -33.39
CA VAL A 375 -70.66 -30.80 -33.57
C VAL A 375 -70.19 -29.64 -32.67
N ALA A 376 -69.40 -29.85 -31.61
CA ALA A 376 -68.92 -28.75 -30.78
C ALA A 376 -67.38 -28.78 -30.63
N SER A 377 -66.72 -28.02 -31.51
CA SER A 377 -65.31 -27.62 -31.37
C SER A 377 -65.27 -26.19 -30.84
N ALA A 378 -64.86 -26.00 -29.59
CA ALA A 378 -64.65 -24.66 -29.03
C ALA A 378 -63.16 -24.46 -28.74
N GLN A 379 -62.60 -23.36 -29.27
CA GLN A 379 -61.20 -22.98 -29.05
C GLN A 379 -61.15 -21.66 -28.30
N ARG A 380 -60.45 -21.63 -27.16
CA ARG A 380 -60.12 -20.40 -26.42
C ARG A 380 -58.63 -20.21 -26.34
N SER A 381 -58.16 -18.99 -26.60
CA SER A 381 -56.75 -18.61 -26.46
C SER A 381 -56.60 -17.59 -25.34
N PHE A 382 -55.68 -17.85 -24.41
CA PHE A 382 -55.27 -16.96 -23.34
C PHE A 382 -53.85 -16.48 -23.63
N GLN A 383 -53.57 -15.20 -23.46
CA GLN A 383 -52.26 -14.62 -23.73
C GLN A 383 -51.80 -13.78 -22.53
N TRP A 384 -50.54 -13.93 -22.12
CA TRP A 384 -49.89 -13.09 -21.12
C TRP A 384 -48.39 -12.99 -21.39
N GLU A 385 -47.72 -11.97 -20.87
CA GLU A 385 -46.29 -11.77 -21.06
C GLU A 385 -45.50 -12.07 -19.78
N LEU A 386 -44.30 -12.62 -19.94
CA LEU A 386 -43.30 -12.75 -18.88
C LEU A 386 -42.22 -11.70 -19.08
N SER A 387 -42.08 -10.84 -18.08
CA SER A 387 -41.03 -9.83 -18.01
C SER A 387 -39.94 -10.27 -17.05
N SER A 388 -38.71 -10.48 -17.55
CA SER A 388 -37.58 -10.96 -16.73
C SER A 388 -37.11 -9.93 -15.69
N LEU A 389 -37.44 -8.65 -15.88
CA LEU A 389 -37.21 -7.56 -14.93
C LEU A 389 -38.55 -6.91 -14.53
N PRO A 390 -38.73 -6.54 -13.25
CA PRO A 390 -39.82 -5.69 -12.80
C PRO A 390 -39.76 -4.31 -13.48
N GLN A 391 -40.91 -3.66 -13.66
CA GLN A 391 -40.99 -2.32 -14.26
C GLN A 391 -40.26 -1.25 -13.44
N ASP A 392 -40.16 -1.43 -12.12
CA ASP A 392 -39.55 -0.46 -11.19
C ASP A 392 -38.08 -0.75 -10.85
N CYS A 393 -37.43 -1.70 -11.53
CA CYS A 393 -36.03 -2.00 -11.27
C CYS A 393 -35.08 -1.02 -11.96
N HIS A 394 -34.41 -0.16 -11.18
CA HIS A 394 -33.30 0.66 -11.65
C HIS A 394 -31.95 -0.07 -11.56
N LEU A 395 -31.36 -0.36 -12.72
CA LEU A 395 -30.03 -0.97 -12.84
C LEU A 395 -28.94 0.11 -12.67
N PRO A 396 -28.13 0.08 -11.60
CA PRO A 396 -27.07 1.05 -11.38
C PRO A 396 -25.90 0.83 -12.36
N GLN A 397 -25.08 1.87 -12.54
CA GLN A 397 -23.90 1.81 -13.39
C GLN A 397 -22.68 1.29 -12.63
N ALA A 398 -21.92 0.38 -13.24
CA ALA A 398 -20.65 -0.10 -12.71
C ALA A 398 -19.62 1.04 -12.60
N GLN A 399 -18.84 1.06 -11.51
CA GLN A 399 -17.87 2.10 -11.21
C GLN A 399 -16.45 1.66 -11.57
N PRO A 400 -15.74 2.39 -12.46
CA PRO A 400 -14.39 2.02 -12.86
C PRO A 400 -13.37 2.23 -11.73
N PRO A 401 -12.32 1.39 -11.67
CA PRO A 401 -11.32 1.47 -10.61
C PRO A 401 -10.46 2.73 -10.68
N ARG A 402 -10.06 3.24 -9.51
CA ARG A 402 -9.25 4.47 -9.37
C ARG A 402 -7.75 4.16 -9.46
N VAL A 403 -7.22 4.14 -10.69
CA VAL A 403 -5.81 3.82 -10.98
C VAL A 403 -4.81 4.73 -10.26
N THR A 404 -5.15 5.99 -10.02
CA THR A 404 -4.26 6.96 -9.35
C THR A 404 -3.89 6.56 -7.92
N ALA A 405 -4.84 5.99 -7.16
CA ALA A 405 -4.60 5.56 -5.78
C ALA A 405 -3.70 4.31 -5.73
N ALA A 406 -3.87 3.40 -6.68
CA ALA A 406 -3.03 2.22 -6.84
C ALA A 406 -1.58 2.60 -7.20
N LEU A 407 -1.41 3.50 -8.17
CA LEU A 407 -0.09 4.03 -8.55
C LEU A 407 0.58 4.77 -7.39
N ALA A 408 -0.18 5.56 -6.63
CA ALA A 408 0.33 6.24 -5.44
C ALA A 408 0.76 5.23 -4.35
N SER A 409 -0.01 4.17 -4.11
CA SER A 409 0.36 3.11 -3.16
C SER A 409 1.63 2.38 -3.60
N GLY A 410 1.71 1.97 -4.87
CA GLY A 410 2.89 1.34 -5.44
C GLY A 410 4.13 2.24 -5.38
N SER A 411 3.99 3.53 -5.66
CA SER A 411 5.12 4.47 -5.59
C SER A 411 5.62 4.68 -4.14
N LEU A 412 4.72 4.72 -3.16
CA LEU A 412 5.07 4.78 -1.74
C LEU A 412 5.80 3.52 -1.26
N GLN A 413 5.37 2.35 -1.74
CA GLN A 413 6.04 1.08 -1.45
C GLN A 413 7.43 1.04 -2.09
N LEU A 414 7.56 1.44 -3.35
CA LEU A 414 8.87 1.56 -4.01
C LEU A 414 9.77 2.56 -3.28
N LEU A 415 9.24 3.71 -2.87
CA LEU A 415 9.96 4.69 -2.06
C LEU A 415 10.45 4.05 -0.75
N ALA A 416 9.58 3.35 -0.01
CA ALA A 416 9.95 2.58 1.17
C ALA A 416 11.08 1.57 0.89
N GLY A 417 11.05 0.89 -0.27
CA GLY A 417 12.13 0.02 -0.74
C GLY A 417 13.44 0.74 -0.99
N THR A 418 13.41 1.88 -1.67
CA THR A 418 14.62 2.69 -1.89
C THR A 418 15.23 3.16 -0.58
N THR A 419 14.41 3.55 0.40
CA THR A 419 14.92 3.94 1.72
C THR A 419 15.58 2.81 2.49
N LEU A 420 15.20 1.56 2.25
CA LEU A 420 15.84 0.38 2.85
C LEU A 420 17.30 0.24 2.36
N VAL A 421 17.50 0.33 1.04
CA VAL A 421 18.84 0.26 0.43
C VAL A 421 19.70 1.46 0.84
N LEU A 422 19.07 2.64 0.93
CA LEU A 422 19.74 3.89 1.25
C LEU A 422 19.83 4.17 2.75
N GLN A 423 19.41 3.25 3.63
CA GLN A 423 19.31 3.50 5.06
C GLN A 423 20.66 3.95 5.65
N THR A 424 21.74 3.26 5.33
CA THR A 424 23.11 3.59 5.78
C THR A 424 23.56 4.96 5.28
N TYR A 425 23.15 5.36 4.07
CA TYR A 425 23.43 6.67 3.50
C TYR A 425 22.57 7.76 4.13
N ALA A 426 21.32 7.47 4.52
CA ALA A 426 20.45 8.41 5.21
C ALA A 426 21.03 8.82 6.58
N TRP A 427 21.60 7.87 7.33
CA TRP A 427 22.28 8.18 8.60
C TRP A 427 23.50 9.09 8.40
N ARG A 428 24.36 8.75 7.43
CA ARG A 428 25.52 9.60 7.07
C ARG A 428 25.08 10.98 6.62
N LEU A 429 23.97 11.07 5.89
CA LEU A 429 23.40 12.33 5.43
C LEU A 429 22.89 13.17 6.62
N ARG A 430 22.25 12.57 7.64
CA ARG A 430 21.86 13.31 8.86
C ARG A 430 23.04 13.97 9.53
N HIS A 431 24.12 13.20 9.71
CA HIS A 431 25.36 13.72 10.29
C HIS A 431 25.94 14.85 9.42
N ALA A 432 26.02 14.66 8.10
CA ALA A 432 26.54 15.67 7.17
C ALA A 432 25.72 16.97 7.17
N ILE A 433 24.39 16.86 7.27
CA ILE A 433 23.48 18.00 7.40
C ILE A 433 23.75 18.72 8.73
N ALA A 434 23.73 18.02 9.86
CA ALA A 434 23.99 18.66 11.15
C ALA A 434 25.37 19.35 11.20
N ALA A 435 26.39 18.70 10.65
CA ALA A 435 27.76 19.24 10.56
C ALA A 435 27.84 20.51 9.70
N SER A 436 27.07 20.61 8.61
CA SER A 436 27.08 21.81 7.75
C SER A 436 26.44 23.02 8.42
N PHE A 437 25.41 22.81 9.25
CA PHE A 437 24.73 23.89 9.98
C PHE A 437 25.49 24.36 11.22
N PHE A 438 26.23 23.44 11.88
CA PHE A 438 26.92 23.72 13.15
C PHE A 438 28.43 23.43 13.10
N PRO A 439 29.20 24.18 12.29
CA PRO A 439 30.63 23.89 12.07
C PRO A 439 31.48 24.02 13.35
N ALA A 440 31.14 24.95 14.24
CA ALA A 440 31.84 25.12 15.52
C ALA A 440 31.64 23.91 16.46
N GLN A 441 30.44 23.33 16.46
CA GLN A 441 30.14 22.13 17.23
C GLN A 441 30.84 20.92 16.62
N GLU A 442 30.84 20.78 15.30
CA GLU A 442 31.55 19.71 14.62
C GLU A 442 33.06 19.77 14.90
N ALA A 443 33.67 20.95 14.92
CA ALA A 443 35.08 21.11 15.29
C ALA A 443 35.37 20.56 16.71
N ARG A 444 34.51 20.85 17.70
CA ARG A 444 34.63 20.29 19.07
C ARG A 444 34.47 18.76 19.08
N ARG A 445 33.53 18.23 18.30
CA ARG A 445 33.30 16.78 18.18
C ARG A 445 34.49 16.07 17.57
N VAL A 446 35.11 16.64 16.54
CA VAL A 446 36.31 16.11 15.90
C VAL A 446 37.49 16.11 16.88
N SER A 447 37.72 17.18 17.63
CA SER A 447 38.77 17.22 18.67
C SER A 447 38.53 16.17 19.75
N HIS A 448 37.29 16.03 20.24
CA HIS A 448 36.94 14.99 21.21
C HIS A 448 37.20 13.58 20.67
N LEU A 449 36.89 13.34 19.40
CA LEU A 449 37.13 12.06 18.74
C LEU A 449 38.63 11.78 18.60
N GLN A 450 39.43 12.77 18.25
CA GLN A 450 40.89 12.68 18.21
C GLN A 450 41.46 12.27 19.57
N ASP A 451 41.08 12.97 20.65
CA ASP A 451 41.54 12.66 22.01
C ASP A 451 41.12 11.25 22.45
N ARG A 452 39.93 10.80 22.03
CA ARG A 452 39.43 9.46 22.32
C ARG A 452 40.25 8.39 21.58
N LEU A 453 40.62 8.65 20.32
CA LEU A 453 41.45 7.74 19.52
C LEU A 453 42.88 7.66 20.06
N GLN A 454 43.49 8.80 20.42
CA GLN A 454 44.82 8.85 21.04
C GLN A 454 44.85 8.08 22.36
N ARG A 455 43.90 8.35 23.28
CA ARG A 455 43.81 7.62 24.57
C ARG A 455 43.68 6.10 24.40
N ARG A 456 42.96 5.65 23.36
CA ARG A 456 42.87 4.22 23.05
C ARG A 456 44.22 3.66 22.59
N HIS A 457 44.90 4.37 21.69
CA HIS A 457 46.20 3.95 21.18
C HIS A 457 47.25 3.88 22.31
N ASP A 458 47.30 4.90 23.18
CA ASP A 458 48.19 4.91 24.36
C ASP A 458 47.90 3.78 25.34
N ARG A 459 46.63 3.38 25.48
CA ARG A 459 46.24 2.24 26.31
C ARG A 459 46.73 0.93 25.70
N ILE A 460 46.58 0.74 24.39
CA ILE A 460 47.07 -0.46 23.69
C ILE A 460 48.59 -0.54 23.79
N ASN A 461 49.31 0.55 23.50
CA ASN A 461 50.77 0.60 23.62
C ASN A 461 51.26 0.31 25.04
N ARG A 462 50.53 0.75 26.07
CA ARG A 462 50.85 0.43 27.47
C ARG A 462 50.65 -1.05 27.78
N LEU A 463 49.57 -1.65 27.31
CA LEU A 463 49.30 -3.08 27.51
C LEU A 463 50.34 -3.95 26.79
N ASP A 464 50.73 -3.59 25.56
CA ASP A 464 51.77 -4.31 24.82
C ASP A 464 53.13 -4.24 25.54
N ARG A 465 53.50 -3.06 26.05
CA ARG A 465 54.71 -2.91 26.88
C ARG A 465 54.65 -3.77 28.14
N GLN A 466 53.50 -3.80 28.83
CA GLN A 466 53.32 -4.63 30.03
C GLN A 466 53.39 -6.13 29.71
N ALA A 467 52.82 -6.57 28.59
CA ALA A 467 52.90 -7.95 28.13
C ALA A 467 54.35 -8.36 27.80
N CYS A 468 55.13 -7.49 27.14
CA CYS A 468 56.56 -7.74 26.90
C CYS A 468 57.39 -7.80 28.20
N THR A 469 57.04 -7.01 29.23
CA THR A 469 57.72 -7.07 30.54
C THR A 469 57.33 -8.29 31.39
N ILE A 470 56.19 -8.92 31.14
CA ILE A 470 55.77 -10.15 31.83
C ILE A 470 56.26 -11.39 31.07
N GLY A 471 56.29 -11.36 29.74
CA GLY A 471 56.86 -12.43 28.90
C GLY A 471 58.38 -12.59 29.01
N THR A 472 59.07 -11.66 29.70
CA THR A 472 60.49 -11.76 30.05
C THR A 472 60.73 -12.49 31.38
N TRP A 473 59.68 -12.90 32.10
CA TRP A 473 59.76 -13.86 33.20
C TRP A 473 59.33 -15.27 32.73
N GLY A 474 60.09 -15.85 31.80
CA GLY A 474 60.11 -17.29 31.52
C GLY A 474 60.91 -18.06 32.59
N PRO A 475 60.73 -19.38 32.72
CA PRO A 475 60.86 -20.11 33.99
C PRO A 475 62.30 -20.17 34.53
N LYS A 476 62.39 -20.10 35.87
CA LYS A 476 63.55 -20.45 36.69
C LYS A 476 64.12 -21.81 36.22
N GLU A 477 65.41 -21.86 35.92
CA GLU A 477 66.13 -23.09 35.57
C GLU A 477 65.88 -24.19 36.63
N PRO A 478 65.67 -25.45 36.22
CA PRO A 478 65.63 -26.57 37.14
C PRO A 478 67.06 -26.95 37.51
N GLY A 479 67.36 -26.89 38.81
CA GLY A 479 68.56 -27.48 39.38
C GLY A 479 68.63 -28.98 39.11
N GLN A 480 69.85 -29.46 38.83
CA GLN A 480 70.21 -30.86 38.73
C GLN A 480 69.69 -31.69 39.91
N GLY A 481 69.01 -32.79 39.61
CA GLY A 481 68.58 -33.74 40.65
C GLY A 481 67.69 -34.87 40.14
N THR A 482 68.30 -35.84 39.45
CA THR A 482 68.01 -37.29 39.51
C THR A 482 66.58 -37.84 39.37
N ARG A 483 66.43 -38.74 38.37
CA ARG A 483 65.60 -39.98 38.32
C ARG A 483 64.09 -39.85 38.00
N ALA A 484 63.71 -40.50 36.88
CA ALA A 484 62.36 -41.01 36.56
C ALA A 484 61.98 -42.20 37.50
N PRO A 485 60.72 -42.76 37.53
CA PRO A 485 59.70 -42.72 36.46
C PRO A 485 58.20 -42.70 36.89
N GLU A 486 57.33 -42.80 35.87
CA GLU A 486 56.02 -43.48 35.81
C GLU A 486 54.68 -42.81 36.19
N SER A 487 53.82 -42.77 35.15
CA SER A 487 52.37 -43.14 35.07
C SER A 487 51.31 -42.39 35.88
N GLN A 488 50.37 -41.75 35.19
CA GLN A 488 48.97 -42.19 34.99
C GLN A 488 48.13 -41.04 34.39
N GLY A 489 47.21 -41.40 33.49
CA GLY A 489 46.31 -40.46 32.80
C GLY A 489 45.09 -40.03 33.65
N PRO A 490 43.94 -39.77 33.01
CA PRO A 490 43.40 -38.43 32.83
C PRO A 490 42.14 -38.17 33.67
N GLN A 491 41.81 -36.90 33.95
CA GLN A 491 40.44 -36.53 34.34
C GLN A 491 39.96 -35.27 33.64
N SER A 492 38.89 -35.48 32.88
CA SER A 492 37.94 -34.50 32.38
C SER A 492 37.07 -33.96 33.51
N LEU A 493 36.64 -32.70 33.41
CA LEU A 493 35.34 -32.18 33.84
C LEU A 493 35.20 -30.78 33.19
N GLY A 494 34.24 -30.54 32.29
CA GLY A 494 32.89 -30.10 32.64
C GLY A 494 32.85 -28.57 32.68
N SER A 495 32.46 -27.88 31.61
CA SER A 495 31.08 -27.46 31.30
C SER A 495 30.64 -26.13 31.93
N SER A 496 29.78 -25.42 31.19
CA SER A 496 28.88 -24.30 31.52
C SER A 496 29.46 -22.88 31.39
N LEU A 497 28.96 -22.02 30.48
CA LEU A 497 27.63 -21.39 30.30
C LEU A 497 27.35 -20.21 31.25
N SER A 498 27.35 -19.00 30.70
CA SER A 498 26.55 -17.79 31.03
C SER A 498 27.13 -16.64 30.18
N LEU A 499 26.47 -16.03 29.18
CA LEU A 499 25.15 -15.39 29.07
C LEU A 499 24.94 -14.25 30.08
N VAL A 500 25.42 -13.05 29.68
CA VAL A 500 24.72 -11.75 29.78
C VAL A 500 25.03 -10.96 28.51
#